data_AF-K4L3R5-F1
#
_entry.id   AF-K4L3R5-F1
#
_cell.length_a   1.000
_cell.length_b   1.000
_cell.length_c   1.000
_cell.angle_alpha   90.00
_cell.angle_beta   90.00
_cell.angle_gamma   90.00
#
_symmetry.space_group_name_H-M   'P 1'
#
loop_
_entity.id
_entity.type
_entity.pdbx_description
1 polymer ?
#
loop_
_entity_poly.entity_id
_entity_poly.type
_entity_poly.pdbx_seq_one_letter_code
_entity_poly.pdbx_strand_id
1 'polypeptide(L)' 'MLAGSLKELEEDGLIYRKQYMEMPVRVEYALTDLCSDLMPILKQLAHWGIQVQESEYTLNKN' A
#
# COMPACT_ATOMS: atom_id res chain seq x y z
N MET A 1 1.53 -5.06 14.33
CA MET A 1 2.65 -4.33 13.71
C MET A 1 2.08 -3.42 12.63
N LEU A 2 2.13 -2.11 12.85
CA LEU A 2 1.67 -1.10 11.88
C LEU A 2 2.59 0.12 11.96
N ALA A 3 2.90 0.56 13.18
CA ALA A 3 3.87 1.64 13.40
C ALA A 3 5.26 1.33 12.81
N GLY A 4 5.71 0.06 12.90
CA GLY A 4 6.97 -0.38 12.28
C GLY A 4 6.94 -0.27 10.76
N SER A 5 5.91 -0.84 10.11
CA SER A 5 5.77 -0.79 8.66
C SER A 5 5.60 0.64 8.12
N LEU A 6 4.90 1.52 8.83
CA LEU A 6 4.82 2.93 8.44
C LEU A 6 6.18 3.63 8.56
N LYS A 7 6.96 3.29 9.59
CA LYS A 7 8.32 3.82 9.74
C LYS A 7 9.24 3.34 8.63
N GLU A 8 9.20 2.06 8.26
CA GLU A 8 9.98 1.52 7.13
C GLU A 8 9.61 2.20 5.81
N LEU A 9 8.31 2.35 5.52
CA LEU A 9 7.85 3.04 4.31
C LEU A 9 8.23 4.54 4.29
N GLU A 10 8.30 5.18 5.46
CA GLU A 10 8.78 6.56 5.59
C GLU A 10 10.30 6.64 5.33
N GLU A 11 11.08 5.71 5.91
CA GLU A 11 12.54 5.60 5.71
C GLU A 11 12.90 5.29 4.25
N ASP A 12 12.08 4.48 3.57
CA ASP A 12 12.22 4.17 2.14
C ASP A 12 11.73 5.31 1.21
N GLY A 13 11.18 6.40 1.77
CA GLY A 13 10.70 7.55 1.00
C GLY A 13 9.40 7.32 0.24
N LEU A 14 8.64 6.28 0.59
CA LEU A 14 7.38 5.93 -0.06
C LEU A 14 6.18 6.68 0.54
N ILE A 15 6.25 7.06 1.82
CA ILE A 15 5.22 7.88 2.47
C ILE A 15 5.83 9.07 3.19
N TYR A 16 5.06 10.14 3.33
CA TYR A 16 5.36 11.24 4.23
C TYR A 16 4.49 11.17 5.48
N ARG A 17 5.08 11.55 6.63
CA ARG A 17 4.39 11.68 7.92
C ARG A 17 4.22 13.15 8.26
N LYS A 18 2.99 13.58 8.54
CA LYS A 18 2.69 14.94 8.98
C LYS A 18 1.98 14.94 10.33
N GLN A 19 2.56 15.66 11.29
CA GLN A 19 1.99 15.80 12.62
C GLN A 19 1.36 17.19 12.79
N TYR A 20 0.11 17.21 13.23
CA TYR A 20 -0.66 18.42 13.52
C TYR A 20 -0.77 18.59 15.03
N MET A 21 -0.24 19.71 15.53
CA MET A 21 -0.27 20.08 16.95
C MET A 21 -1.58 20.80 17.29
N GLU A 22 -2.70 20.17 16.94
CA GLU A 22 -4.05 20.62 17.33
C GLU A 22 -4.56 19.81 18.54
N MET A 23 -5.72 20.17 19.08
CA MET A 23 -6.37 19.39 20.13
C MET A 23 -7.63 18.75 19.56
N PRO A 24 -7.67 17.42 19.37
CA PRO A 24 -6.65 16.41 19.70
C PRO A 24 -5.47 16.37 18.73
N VAL A 25 -4.29 15.92 19.21
CA VAL A 25 -3.11 15.75 18.36
C VAL A 25 -3.39 14.69 17.29
N ARG A 26 -3.04 15.00 16.04
CA ARG A 26 -3.29 14.14 14.89
C ARG A 26 -2.02 13.90 14.08
N VAL A 27 -1.90 12.69 13.55
CA VAL A 27 -0.83 12.30 12.62
C VAL A 27 -1.48 11.78 11.35
N GLU A 28 -1.06 12.31 10.22
CA GLU A 28 -1.45 11.85 8.89
C GLU A 28 -0.25 11.23 8.18
N TYR A 29 -0.54 10.22 7.37
CA TYR A 29 0.42 9.61 6.44
C TYR A 29 -0.17 9.69 5.05
N ALA A 30 0.66 9.96 4.05
CA ALA A 30 0.25 9.90 2.66
C ALA A 30 1.41 9.53 1.74
N LEU A 31 1.08 9.11 0.52
CA LEU A 31 2.06 8.66 -0.46
C LEU A 31 2.92 9.81 -0.94
N THR A 32 4.21 9.56 -1.16
CA THR A 32 5.05 10.46 -1.95
C THR A 32 4.71 10.36 -3.43
N ASP A 33 5.23 11.28 -4.24
CA ASP A 33 5.10 11.20 -5.71
C ASP A 33 5.74 9.91 -6.24
N LEU A 34 6.90 9.52 -5.69
CA LEU A 34 7.59 8.27 -6.01
C LEU A 34 6.70 7.04 -5.78
N CYS A 35 6.04 6.97 -4.62
CA CYS A 35 5.13 5.86 -4.34
C CYS A 35 3.87 5.92 -5.21
N SER A 36 3.38 7.13 -5.49
CA SER A 36 2.23 7.34 -6.38
C SER A 36 2.50 6.81 -7.79
N ASP A 37 3.72 6.99 -8.32
CA ASP A 37 4.15 6.44 -9.60
C ASP A 37 4.29 4.90 -9.58
N LEU A 38 4.58 4.32 -8.41
CA LEU A 38 4.65 2.86 -8.22
C LEU A 38 3.26 2.21 -8.12
N MET A 39 2.25 2.92 -7.63
CA MET A 39 0.90 2.37 -7.38
C MET A 39 0.26 1.66 -8.58
N PRO A 40 0.33 2.18 -9.83
CA PRO A 40 -0.21 1.48 -11.00
C PRO A 40 0.43 0.10 -11.24
N ILE A 41 1.72 -0.07 -10.93
CA ILE A 41 2.43 -1.35 -11.09
C ILE A 41 1.94 -2.34 -10.05
N LEU A 42 1.85 -1.91 -8.78
CA LEU A 42 1.34 -2.76 -7.70
C LEU A 42 -0.12 -3.17 -7.96
N LYS A 43 -0.95 -2.27 -8.50
CA LYS A 43 -2.33 -2.58 -8.89
C LYS A 43 -2.39 -3.62 -10.01
N GLN A 44 -1.52 -3.54 -11.01
CA GLN A 44 -1.44 -4.53 -12.08
C GLN A 44 -1.02 -5.90 -11.53
N LEU A 45 -0.01 -5.94 -10.65
CA LEU A 45 0.41 -7.17 -10.00
C LEU A 45 -0.72 -7.80 -9.16
N ALA A 46 -1.43 -6.98 -8.40
CA ALA A 46 -2.59 -7.42 -7.62
C ALA A 46 -3.71 -7.96 -8.52
N HIS A 47 -4.00 -7.27 -9.63
CA HIS A 47 -5.01 -7.70 -10.59
C HIS A 47 -4.66 -9.06 -11.21
N TRP A 48 -3.41 -9.24 -11.65
CA TRP A 48 -2.92 -10.52 -12.15
C TRP A 48 -3.06 -11.63 -11.10
N GLY A 49 -2.72 -11.37 -9.84
CA GLY A 49 -2.86 -12.34 -8.76
C GLY A 49 -4.30 -12.82 -8.56
N ILE A 50 -5.27 -11.91 -8.67
CA ILE A 50 -6.70 -12.24 -8.63
C ILE A 50 -7.10 -13.13 -9.81
N GLN A 51 -6.67 -12.79 -11.02
CA GLN A 51 -6.97 -13.58 -12.22
C GLN A 51 -6.41 -15.00 -12.13
N VAL A 52 -5.18 -15.15 -11.61
CA VAL A 52 -4.58 -16.47 -11.39
C VAL A 52 -5.42 -17.27 -10.40
N GLN A 53 -5.78 -16.68 -9.26
CA GLN A 53 -6.60 -17.35 -8.24
C GLN A 53 -7.96 -17.79 -8.79
N GLU A 54 -8.61 -16.97 -9.61
CA GLU A 54 -9.88 -17.31 -10.26
C GLU A 54 -9.72 -18.46 -11.26
N SER A 55 -8.64 -18.46 -12.05
CA SER A 55 -8.36 -19.51 -13.03
C SER A 55 -8.08 -20.87 -12.38
N GLU A 56 -7.31 -20.90 -11.29
CA GLU A 56 -7.07 -22.10 -10.48
C GLU A 56 -8.37 -22.63 -9.86
N TYR A 57 -9.28 -21.74 -9.43
CA TYR A 57 -10.58 -22.15 -8.88
C TYR A 57 -11.50 -22.79 -9.93
N THR A 58 -11.40 -22.36 -11.20
CA THR A 58 -12.20 -22.93 -12.29
C THR A 58 -11.66 -24.27 -12.79
N LEU A 59 -10.35 -24.50 -12.73
CA LEU A 59 -9.72 -25.76 -13.12
C LEU A 59 -9.92 -26.88 -12.08
N ASN A 60 -9.98 -26.54 -10.79
CA ASN A 60 -10.14 -27.53 -9.70
C ASN A 60 -11.60 -27.97 -9.45
N LYS A 61 -12.57 -27.47 -10.23
CA LYS A 61 -14.01 -27.81 -10.13
C LYS A 61 -14.55 -28.68 -11.27
N ASN A 62 -13.73 -29.00 -12.28
CA ASN A 62 -14.03 -29.97 -13.33
C ASN A 62 -13.25 -31.25 -13.11
#